data_AF-A0A016AT19-F1
#
_entry.id   AF-A0A016AT19-F1
#
_cell.length_a   1.000
_cell.length_b   1.000
_cell.length_c   1.000
_cell.angle_alpha   90.00
_cell.angle_beta   90.00
_cell.angle_gamma   90.00
#
_symmetry.space_group_name_H-M   'P 1'
#
loop_
_entity.id
_entity.type
_entity.pdbx_description
1 polymer ?
#
loop_
_entity_poly.entity_id
_entity_poly.type
_entity_poly.pdbx_seq_one_letter_code
_entity_poly.pdbx_strand_id
1 'polypeptide(L)'
;MVKDKHIISEIDSFFSKNDCNRAINCIIGTISRLNLNFSGIGIEKRHNCKLTSLQVLELLLLFPFFMVRNSFQYSHSGLSKLFSCRKDMFYRFLEQDHIDWRKLVYRMSLRLLRRTGARSDSEGSLQCLIIDDTDLPKTGFKTELIGRIYSHVLHRSILGFKGLFLCHTDGKTQTMLD
;
A
#
# COMPACT_ATOMS: atom_id res chain seq x y z
N MET A 1 12.29 28.71 -5.74
CA MET A 1 11.07 27.99 -6.15
C MET A 1 10.81 26.87 -5.16
N VAL A 2 9.79 27.00 -4.33
CA VAL A 2 9.35 25.94 -3.40
C VAL A 2 8.43 25.00 -4.18
N LYS A 3 8.99 23.93 -4.73
CA LYS A 3 8.24 22.79 -5.30
C LYS A 3 8.70 21.55 -4.55
N ASP A 4 7.79 20.58 -4.38
CA ASP A 4 8.02 19.25 -3.81
C ASP A 4 7.88 19.14 -2.28
N LYS A 5 6.68 19.32 -1.72
CA LYS A 5 6.41 18.80 -0.36
C LYS A 5 5.28 17.78 -0.21
N HIS A 6 4.28 17.68 -1.10
CA HIS A 6 3.23 16.68 -0.88
C HIS A 6 2.70 16.10 -2.20
N ILE A 7 3.05 14.83 -2.50
CA ILE A 7 2.51 14.08 -3.65
C ILE A 7 0.99 14.18 -3.65
N ILE A 8 0.39 13.96 -2.48
CA ILE A 8 -1.04 14.11 -2.21
C ILE A 8 -1.58 15.46 -2.70
N SER A 9 -0.91 16.58 -2.40
CA SER A 9 -1.35 17.90 -2.85
C SER A 9 -1.20 18.11 -4.36
N GLU A 10 -0.19 17.49 -4.99
CA GLU A 10 0.00 17.58 -6.43
C GLU A 10 -1.10 16.82 -7.18
N ILE A 11 -1.49 15.64 -6.68
CA ILE A 11 -2.62 14.88 -7.23
C ILE A 11 -3.92 15.66 -7.03
N ASP A 12 -4.17 16.19 -5.83
CA ASP A 12 -5.36 17.00 -5.53
C ASP A 12 -5.47 18.20 -6.48
N SER A 13 -4.35 18.88 -6.77
CA SER A 13 -4.31 19.98 -7.74
C SER A 13 -4.55 19.56 -9.19
N PHE A 14 -4.13 18.36 -9.58
CA PHE A 14 -4.32 17.83 -10.93
C PHE A 14 -5.78 17.47 -11.17
N PHE A 15 -6.43 16.82 -10.20
CA PHE A 15 -7.83 16.46 -10.31
C PHE A 15 -8.78 17.62 -10.03
N SER A 16 -8.39 18.62 -9.23
CA SER A 16 -9.18 19.84 -9.10
C SER A 16 -9.44 20.55 -10.45
N LYS A 17 -8.59 20.31 -11.46
CA LYS A 17 -8.71 20.87 -12.81
C LYS A 17 -9.49 19.99 -13.80
N ASN A 18 -9.79 18.74 -13.45
CA ASN A 18 -10.49 17.77 -14.30
C ASN A 18 -11.75 17.28 -13.56
N ASP A 19 -12.91 17.16 -14.22
CA ASP A 19 -14.22 16.90 -13.58
C ASP A 19 -14.38 15.58 -12.78
N CYS A 20 -13.31 14.80 -12.57
CA CYS A 20 -13.27 13.54 -11.83
C CYS A 20 -12.79 13.73 -10.37
N ASN A 21 -13.47 14.55 -9.58
CA ASN A 21 -12.99 14.98 -8.26
C ASN A 21 -13.28 14.02 -7.09
N ARG A 22 -14.47 13.39 -7.04
CA ARG A 22 -14.94 12.79 -5.76
C ARG A 22 -14.19 11.53 -5.33
N ALA A 23 -13.94 10.59 -6.24
CA ALA A 23 -13.30 9.31 -5.90
C ALA A 23 -11.84 9.52 -5.50
N ILE A 24 -11.11 10.35 -6.24
CA ILE A 24 -9.70 10.60 -5.99
C ILE A 24 -9.51 11.44 -4.73
N ASN A 25 -10.33 12.47 -4.50
CA ASN A 25 -10.28 13.23 -3.25
C ASN A 25 -10.60 12.34 -2.05
N CYS A 26 -11.45 11.32 -2.21
CA CYS A 26 -11.69 10.31 -1.18
C CYS A 26 -10.44 9.42 -0.94
N ILE A 27 -9.80 8.93 -1.99
CA ILE A 27 -8.57 8.11 -1.90
C ILE A 27 -7.45 8.92 -1.22
N ILE A 28 -7.16 10.11 -1.74
CA ILE A 28 -6.14 11.02 -1.21
C ILE A 28 -6.46 11.39 0.23
N GLY A 29 -7.71 11.79 0.50
CA GLY A 29 -8.17 12.12 1.85
C GLY A 29 -8.00 10.96 2.82
N THR A 30 -8.20 9.72 2.37
CA THR A 30 -7.98 8.51 3.16
C THR A 30 -6.50 8.28 3.42
N ILE A 31 -5.64 8.32 2.39
CA ILE A 31 -4.18 8.15 2.53
C ILE A 31 -3.59 9.20 3.47
N SER A 32 -3.97 10.47 3.34
CA SER A 32 -3.53 11.55 4.24
C SER A 32 -3.88 11.27 5.70
N ARG A 33 -5.10 10.75 5.95
CA ARG A 33 -5.60 10.46 7.30
C ARG A 33 -4.98 9.22 7.92
N LEU A 34 -4.41 8.34 7.10
CA LEU A 34 -3.69 7.16 7.58
C LEU A 34 -2.36 7.52 8.26
N ASN A 35 -1.88 8.77 8.15
CA ASN A 35 -0.69 9.31 8.81
C ASN A 35 0.52 8.37 8.75
N LEU A 36 1.06 8.19 7.55
CA LEU A 36 2.19 7.29 7.26
C LEU A 36 3.52 7.74 7.88
N ASN A 37 3.55 8.88 8.59
CA ASN A 37 4.74 9.37 9.28
C ASN A 37 5.07 8.45 10.46
N PHE A 38 5.91 7.46 10.18
CA PHE A 38 6.36 6.44 11.11
C PHE A 38 7.82 6.69 11.46
N SER A 39 8.20 6.51 12.73
CA SER A 39 9.55 6.73 13.27
C SER A 39 10.65 5.80 12.71
N GLY A 40 10.41 5.16 11.56
CA GLY A 40 11.28 4.22 10.87
C GLY A 40 11.11 4.23 9.35
N ILE A 41 10.10 4.93 8.79
CA ILE A 41 10.09 5.28 7.37
C ILE A 41 10.75 6.65 7.30
N GLY A 42 12.06 6.65 7.07
CA GLY A 42 12.85 7.87 7.15
C GLY A 42 12.28 9.01 6.31
N ILE A 43 12.22 10.22 6.89
CA ILE A 43 12.04 11.48 6.15
C ILE A 43 13.29 11.74 5.26
N GLU A 44 14.35 10.98 5.48
CA GLU A 44 15.63 11.08 4.80
C GLU A 44 15.48 10.97 3.28
N LYS A 45 15.86 12.07 2.64
CA LYS A 45 16.03 12.18 1.20
C LYS A 45 17.48 11.80 0.89
N ARG A 46 17.72 10.70 0.19
CA ARG A 46 19.07 10.42 -0.34
C ARG A 46 19.45 11.55 -1.31
N HIS A 47 20.73 11.92 -1.34
CA HIS A 47 21.23 13.08 -2.11
C HIS A 47 20.80 13.10 -3.60
N ASN A 48 20.64 11.93 -4.22
CA ASN A 48 20.20 11.78 -5.62
C ASN A 48 18.70 11.46 -5.80
N CYS A 49 17.92 11.42 -4.73
CA CYS A 49 16.48 11.15 -4.79
C CYS A 49 15.70 12.45 -4.71
N LYS A 50 14.74 12.68 -5.63
CA LYS A 50 13.85 13.85 -5.57
C LYS A 50 12.79 13.73 -4.47
N LEU A 51 12.39 12.51 -4.13
CA LEU A 51 11.33 12.20 -3.18
C LEU A 51 11.88 11.62 -1.87
N THR A 52 11.19 11.88 -0.76
CA THR A 52 11.44 11.25 0.55
C THR A 52 10.88 9.83 0.60
N SER A 53 11.36 8.96 1.49
CA SER A 53 10.85 7.58 1.61
C SER A 53 9.35 7.52 1.90
N LEU A 54 8.83 8.48 2.67
CA LEU A 54 7.39 8.66 2.90
C LEU A 54 6.63 8.92 1.59
N GLN A 55 7.13 9.82 0.74
CA GLN A 55 6.54 10.11 -0.56
C GLN A 55 6.62 8.89 -1.49
N VAL A 56 7.70 8.12 -1.43
CA VAL A 56 7.80 6.85 -2.17
C VAL A 56 6.70 5.87 -1.74
N LEU A 57 6.46 5.75 -0.44
CA LEU A 57 5.41 4.90 0.11
C LEU A 57 4.02 5.39 -0.31
N GLU A 58 3.74 6.69 -0.22
CA GLU A 58 2.49 7.28 -0.71
C GLU A 58 2.25 6.95 -2.18
N LEU A 59 3.29 7.05 -3.01
CA LEU A 59 3.20 6.73 -4.43
C LEU A 59 2.95 5.24 -4.69
N LEU A 60 3.55 4.34 -3.90
CA LEU A 60 3.29 2.90 -3.96
C LEU A 60 1.84 2.58 -3.58
N LEU A 61 1.27 3.25 -2.58
CA LEU A 61 -0.14 3.06 -2.19
C LEU A 61 -1.12 3.52 -3.28
N LEU A 62 -0.69 4.39 -4.19
CA LEU A 62 -1.49 4.84 -5.32
C LEU A 62 -1.50 3.85 -6.49
N PHE A 63 -0.53 2.93 -6.57
CA PHE A 63 -0.40 2.01 -7.71
C PHE A 63 -1.70 1.26 -8.07
N PRO A 64 -2.44 0.66 -7.11
CA PRO A 64 -3.68 -0.04 -7.40
C PRO A 64 -4.75 0.85 -8.02
N PHE A 65 -4.83 2.12 -7.58
CA PHE A 65 -5.82 3.09 -8.05
C PHE A 65 -5.51 3.65 -9.46
N PHE A 66 -4.28 3.48 -9.92
CA PHE A 66 -3.82 3.92 -11.24
C PHE A 66 -3.41 2.75 -12.15
N MET A 67 -3.86 1.53 -11.81
CA MET A 67 -3.59 0.31 -12.58
C MET A 67 -2.10 0.02 -12.84
N VAL A 68 -1.22 0.44 -11.94
CA VAL A 68 0.22 0.15 -12.02
C VAL A 68 0.48 -1.17 -11.30
N ARG A 69 0.79 -2.25 -12.04
CA ARG A 69 0.90 -3.58 -11.42
C ARG A 69 2.15 -3.77 -10.56
N ASN A 70 3.24 -3.09 -10.91
CA ASN A 70 4.51 -3.16 -10.19
C ASN A 70 5.43 -1.99 -10.55
N SER A 71 6.53 -1.84 -9.80
CA SER A 71 7.53 -0.78 -10.00
C SER A 71 8.14 -0.77 -11.40
N PHE A 72 8.30 -1.93 -12.05
CA PHE A 72 8.80 -2.00 -13.43
C PHE A 72 7.86 -1.29 -14.41
N GLN A 73 6.55 -1.47 -14.25
CA GLN A 73 5.53 -0.86 -15.12
C GLN A 73 5.29 0.62 -14.84
N TYR A 74 5.78 1.15 -13.70
CA TYR A 74 5.61 2.56 -13.34
C TYR A 74 6.00 3.53 -14.46
N SER A 75 7.12 3.27 -15.16
CA SER A 75 7.64 4.20 -16.19
C SER A 75 6.74 4.36 -17.42
N HIS A 76 5.74 3.49 -17.58
CA HIS A 76 4.75 3.56 -18.67
C HIS A 76 3.37 4.02 -18.17
N SER A 77 3.26 4.37 -16.88
CA SER A 77 1.99 4.72 -16.24
C SER A 77 1.65 6.21 -16.35
N GLY A 78 0.37 6.55 -16.14
CA GLY A 78 -0.06 7.94 -15.96
C GLY A 78 0.67 8.63 -14.80
N LEU A 79 0.93 7.92 -13.70
CA LEU A 79 1.64 8.45 -12.54
C LEU A 79 3.06 8.92 -12.87
N SER A 80 3.78 8.23 -13.76
CA SER A 80 5.13 8.67 -14.19
C SER A 80 5.15 9.98 -14.96
N LYS A 81 4.03 10.39 -15.55
CA LYS A 81 3.88 11.69 -16.21
C LYS A 81 3.66 12.81 -15.19
N LEU A 82 3.06 12.48 -14.04
CA LEU A 82 2.80 13.41 -12.94
C LEU A 82 4.03 13.56 -12.04
N PHE A 83 4.66 12.44 -11.67
CA PHE A 83 5.78 12.41 -10.75
C PHE A 83 7.05 11.95 -11.45
N SER A 84 8.03 12.86 -11.52
CA SER A 84 9.31 12.68 -12.20
C SER A 84 10.28 11.77 -11.44
N CYS A 85 9.94 10.49 -11.30
CA CYS A 85 10.78 9.44 -10.70
C CYS A 85 10.87 8.19 -11.59
N ARG A 86 11.80 7.28 -11.28
CA ARG A 86 12.06 6.05 -12.05
C ARG A 86 11.88 4.82 -11.17
N LYS A 87 11.71 3.65 -11.80
CA LYS A 87 11.45 2.37 -11.13
C LYS A 87 12.48 2.05 -10.02
N ASP A 88 13.74 2.41 -10.24
CA ASP A 88 14.86 2.09 -9.34
C ASP A 88 14.73 2.74 -7.96
N MET A 89 13.96 3.82 -7.87
CA MET A 89 13.68 4.46 -6.59
C MET A 89 12.78 3.56 -5.73
N PHE A 90 11.77 2.90 -6.31
CA PHE A 90 10.91 1.97 -5.56
C PHE A 90 11.69 0.72 -5.13
N TYR A 91 12.54 0.17 -6.00
CA TYR A 91 13.36 -0.99 -5.63
C TYR A 91 14.29 -0.67 -4.46
N ARG A 92 14.97 0.48 -4.52
CA ARG A 92 15.84 0.93 -3.42
C ARG A 92 15.08 1.18 -2.12
N PHE A 93 13.83 1.64 -2.20
CA PHE A 93 12.97 1.80 -1.01
C PHE A 93 12.54 0.45 -0.43
N LEU A 94 12.13 -0.50 -1.29
CA LEU A 94 11.73 -1.84 -0.85
C LEU A 94 12.89 -2.69 -0.32
N GLU A 95 14.12 -2.38 -0.70
CA GLU A 95 15.35 -3.02 -0.21
C GLU A 95 15.78 -2.55 1.20
N GLN A 96 15.13 -1.52 1.75
CA GLN A 96 15.44 -1.02 3.10
C GLN A 96 15.02 -2.03 4.18
N ASP A 97 16.02 -2.65 4.79
CA ASP A 97 15.89 -3.66 5.87
C ASP A 97 15.41 -3.08 7.21
N HIS A 98 15.69 -1.81 7.48
CA HIS A 98 15.26 -1.13 8.72
C HIS A 98 13.76 -0.82 8.79
N ILE A 99 13.01 -0.99 7.70
CA ILE A 99 11.56 -0.74 7.69
C ILE A 99 10.84 -1.97 8.26
N ASP A 100 10.25 -1.80 9.44
CA ASP A 100 9.36 -2.79 10.04
C ASP A 100 7.99 -2.79 9.32
N TRP A 101 7.91 -3.56 8.24
CA TRP A 101 6.72 -3.72 7.41
C TRP A 101 5.53 -4.27 8.20
N ARG A 102 5.77 -5.17 9.15
CA ARG A 102 4.73 -5.79 9.96
C ARG A 102 4.05 -4.76 10.85
N LYS A 103 4.85 -3.95 11.54
CA LYS A 103 4.36 -2.87 12.40
C LYS A 103 3.69 -1.75 11.59
N LEU A 104 4.13 -1.51 10.35
CA LEU A 104 3.44 -0.61 9.43
C LEU A 104 2.02 -1.12 9.14
N VAL A 105 1.88 -2.38 8.69
CA VAL A 105 0.57 -2.99 8.39
C VAL A 105 -0.34 -2.93 9.62
N TYR A 106 0.11 -3.37 10.79
CA TYR A 106 -0.69 -3.34 12.02
C TYR A 106 -1.18 -1.95 12.40
N ARG A 107 -0.33 -0.92 12.30
CA ARG A 107 -0.76 0.46 12.58
C ARG A 107 -1.82 0.94 11.59
N MET A 108 -1.67 0.59 10.32
CA MET A 108 -2.62 0.93 9.28
C MET A 108 -3.96 0.26 9.52
N SER A 109 -3.96 -1.04 9.78
CA SER A 109 -5.15 -1.83 10.07
C SER A 109 -5.87 -1.34 11.33
N LEU A 110 -5.14 -1.03 12.41
CA LEU A 110 -5.73 -0.45 13.63
C LEU A 110 -6.36 0.92 13.40
N ARG A 111 -5.74 1.77 12.56
CA ARG A 111 -6.30 3.08 12.21
C ARG A 111 -7.56 2.95 11.37
N LEU A 112 -7.57 2.03 10.41
CA LEU A 112 -8.75 1.71 9.62
C LEU A 112 -9.88 1.17 10.52
N LEU A 113 -9.58 0.21 11.39
CA LEU A 113 -10.55 -0.41 12.29
C LEU A 113 -11.18 0.59 13.28
N ARG A 114 -10.36 1.46 13.90
CA ARG A 114 -10.88 2.54 14.78
C ARG A 114 -11.80 3.49 14.03
N ARG A 115 -11.51 3.74 12.75
CA ARG A 115 -12.28 4.66 11.93
C ARG A 115 -13.59 4.04 11.46
N THR A 116 -13.60 2.74 11.14
CA THR A 116 -14.84 2.02 10.82
C THR A 116 -15.71 1.85 12.05
N GLY A 117 -15.13 1.56 13.22
CA GLY A 117 -15.87 1.44 14.48
C GLY A 117 -16.43 2.75 15.04
N ALA A 118 -15.85 3.90 14.68
CA ALA A 118 -16.36 5.22 15.07
C ALA A 118 -17.56 5.70 14.21
N ARG A 119 -18.02 4.88 13.26
CA ARG A 119 -19.15 5.25 12.41
C ARG A 119 -20.47 5.06 13.16
N SER A 120 -21.36 6.04 13.08
CA SER A 120 -22.70 5.95 13.70
C SER A 120 -23.56 4.82 13.13
N ASP A 121 -23.31 4.40 11.88
CA ASP A 121 -24.04 3.30 11.23
C ASP A 121 -23.48 1.90 11.54
N SER A 122 -22.57 1.80 12.52
CA SER A 122 -21.98 0.55 13.01
C SER A 122 -22.69 -0.01 14.26
N GLU A 123 -23.55 0.76 14.92
CA GLU A 123 -24.33 0.26 16.06
C GLU A 123 -25.25 -0.90 15.62
N GLY A 124 -25.08 -2.06 16.26
CA GLY A 124 -25.82 -3.29 15.95
C GLY A 124 -25.31 -4.07 14.73
N SER A 125 -24.20 -3.66 14.10
CA SER A 125 -23.59 -4.42 13.01
C SER A 125 -22.87 -5.68 13.51
N LEU A 126 -23.06 -6.80 12.82
CA LEU A 126 -22.35 -8.05 13.12
C LEU A 126 -20.87 -7.88 12.80
N GLN A 127 -20.02 -8.04 13.81
CA GLN A 127 -18.57 -8.06 13.64
C GLN A 127 -18.09 -9.51 13.49
N CYS A 128 -17.27 -9.76 12.48
CA CYS A 128 -16.67 -11.07 12.23
C CYS A 128 -15.18 -10.96 11.96
N LEU A 129 -14.45 -11.95 12.46
CA LEU A 129 -13.07 -12.21 12.08
C LEU A 129 -13.04 -13.42 11.14
N ILE A 130 -12.43 -13.26 9.98
CA ILE A 130 -12.26 -14.30 8.97
C ILE A 130 -10.77 -14.61 8.88
N ILE A 131 -10.43 -15.88 9.04
CA ILE A 131 -9.06 -16.37 8.90
C ILE A 131 -9.06 -17.29 7.68
N ASP A 132 -8.20 -16.99 6.72
CA ASP A 132 -8.06 -17.80 5.50
C ASP A 132 -6.61 -17.83 5.05
N ASP A 133 -6.17 -18.96 4.50
CA ASP A 133 -4.83 -19.09 3.94
C ASP A 133 -4.83 -18.87 2.42
N THR A 134 -3.77 -18.25 1.91
CA THR A 134 -3.61 -17.98 0.49
C THR A 134 -2.22 -18.40 0.02
N ASP A 135 -2.20 -19.10 -1.10
CA ASP A 135 -0.95 -19.45 -1.78
C ASP A 135 -0.35 -18.19 -2.43
N LEU A 136 0.88 -17.84 -2.04
CA LEU A 136 1.64 -16.71 -2.57
C LEU A 136 2.77 -17.24 -3.48
N PRO A 137 2.48 -17.52 -4.77
CA PRO A 137 3.48 -18.03 -5.70
C PRO A 137 4.62 -17.02 -5.87
N LYS A 138 5.84 -17.55 -5.92
CA LYS A 138 7.07 -16.78 -6.14
C LYS A 138 7.88 -17.36 -7.28
N THR A 139 8.75 -16.53 -7.83
CA THR A 139 9.73 -16.91 -8.85
C THR A 139 11.13 -16.50 -8.37
N GLY A 140 12.15 -17.26 -8.79
CA GLY A 140 13.54 -17.03 -8.37
C GLY A 140 13.92 -17.76 -7.07
N PHE A 141 15.22 -17.79 -6.78
CA PHE A 141 15.80 -18.58 -5.69
C PHE A 141 16.47 -17.73 -4.60
N LYS A 142 16.50 -16.40 -4.76
CA LYS A 142 17.21 -15.48 -3.85
C LYS A 142 16.33 -14.88 -2.76
N THR A 143 15.13 -15.42 -2.56
CA THR A 143 14.23 -14.98 -1.49
C THR A 143 14.50 -15.81 -0.25
N GLU A 144 14.81 -15.15 0.86
CA GLU A 144 15.05 -15.81 2.14
C GLU A 144 13.82 -16.63 2.58
N LEU A 145 14.08 -17.80 3.18
CA LEU A 145 13.07 -18.76 3.67
C LEU A 145 12.04 -19.23 2.62
N ILE A 146 12.32 -19.05 1.33
CA ILE A 146 11.43 -19.54 0.27
C ILE A 146 11.42 -21.06 0.22
N GLY A 147 10.23 -21.63 0.18
CA GLY A 147 10.01 -23.06 0.14
C GLY A 147 9.06 -23.48 -0.97
N ARG A 148 8.83 -24.79 -1.07
CA ARG A 148 7.76 -25.34 -1.90
C ARG A 148 6.54 -25.61 -1.02
N ILE A 149 5.38 -25.12 -1.45
CA ILE A 149 4.08 -25.36 -0.82
C ILE A 149 3.22 -26.22 -1.73
N TYR A 150 2.34 -27.05 -1.17
CA TYR A 150 1.35 -27.75 -1.98
C TYR A 150 0.13 -26.85 -2.16
N SER A 151 -0.19 -26.51 -3.42
CA SER A 151 -1.38 -25.75 -3.76
C SER A 151 -2.53 -26.69 -4.05
N HIS A 152 -3.57 -26.64 -3.22
CA HIS A 152 -4.79 -27.41 -3.43
C HIS A 152 -5.59 -26.88 -4.64
N VAL A 153 -5.47 -25.59 -4.97
CA VAL A 153 -6.11 -24.98 -6.15
C VAL A 153 -5.48 -25.49 -7.45
N LEU A 154 -4.15 -25.58 -7.49
CA LEU A 154 -3.41 -26.02 -8.68
C LEU A 154 -3.13 -27.53 -8.69
N HIS A 155 -3.52 -28.25 -7.63
CA HIS A 155 -3.22 -29.66 -7.39
C HIS A 155 -1.74 -30.02 -7.58
N ARG A 156 -0.82 -29.12 -7.22
CA ARG A 156 0.61 -29.33 -7.39
C ARG A 156 1.44 -28.54 -6.38
N SER A 157 2.66 -29.00 -6.18
CA SER A 157 3.67 -28.25 -5.44
C SER A 157 4.15 -27.04 -6.27
N ILE A 158 4.17 -25.86 -5.66
CA ILE A 158 4.66 -24.60 -6.25
C ILE A 158 5.69 -23.95 -5.34
N LEU A 159 6.58 -23.14 -5.91
CA LEU A 159 7.52 -22.32 -5.15
C LEU A 159 6.79 -21.08 -4.62
N GLY A 160 6.84 -20.81 -3.31
CA GLY A 160 6.12 -19.69 -2.72
C GLY A 160 5.98 -19.77 -1.21
N PHE A 161 5.06 -18.96 -0.68
CA PHE A 161 4.69 -18.94 0.74
C PHE A 161 3.21 -19.25 0.90
N LYS A 162 2.84 -19.87 2.01
CA LYS A 162 1.43 -19.95 2.43
C LYS A 162 1.20 -18.82 3.42
N GLY A 163 0.45 -17.79 3.00
CA GLY A 163 0.13 -16.65 3.85
C GLY A 163 -1.16 -16.93 4.61
N LEU A 164 -1.13 -16.83 5.94
CA LEU A 164 -2.32 -16.87 6.77
C LEU A 164 -2.75 -15.43 7.05
N PHE A 165 -3.94 -15.04 6.60
CA PHE A 165 -4.42 -13.66 6.70
C PHE A 165 -5.59 -13.57 7.65
N LEU A 166 -5.66 -12.46 8.40
CA LEU A 166 -6.77 -12.14 9.28
C LEU A 166 -7.54 -10.96 8.72
N CYS A 167 -8.84 -11.16 8.49
CA CYS A 167 -9.75 -10.13 8.02
C CYS A 167 -10.77 -9.80 9.10
N HIS A 168 -11.06 -8.51 9.29
CA HIS A 168 -12.22 -8.05 10.05
C HIS A 168 -13.30 -7.54 9.10
N THR A 169 -14.56 -7.87 9.38
CA THR A 169 -15.71 -7.28 8.72
C THR A 169 -16.81 -6.89 9.70
N ASP A 170 -17.47 -5.76 9.44
CA ASP A 170 -18.69 -5.30 10.12
C ASP A 170 -19.95 -5.49 9.25
N GLY A 171 -19.87 -6.34 8.22
CA GLY A 171 -20.94 -6.55 7.24
C GLY A 171 -21.08 -5.46 6.17
N LYS A 172 -20.39 -4.32 6.30
CA LYS A 172 -20.37 -3.23 5.29
C LYS A 172 -18.97 -2.95 4.77
N THR A 173 -17.97 -3.08 5.63
CA THR A 173 -16.56 -2.84 5.38
C THR A 173 -15.76 -4.08 5.72
N GLN A 174 -14.65 -4.24 5.01
CA GLN A 174 -13.71 -5.34 5.19
C GLN A 174 -12.31 -4.75 5.28
N THR A 175 -11.52 -5.19 6.26
CA THR A 175 -10.16 -4.71 6.49
C THR A 175 -9.25 -5.87 6.82
N MET A 176 -8.14 -6.01 6.09
CA MET A 176 -7.07 -6.93 6.46
C MET A 176 -6.36 -6.40 7.72
N LEU A 177 -6.25 -7.25 8.73
CA LEU A 177 -5.57 -6.97 9.99
C LEU A 177 -4.14 -7.47 10.01
N ASP A 178 -3.86 -8.51 9.21
CA ASP A 178 -2.60 -9.22 9.10
C ASP A 178 -2.50 -9.84 7.70
#